data_AF-A0A963WCA5-F1
#
_entry.id   AF-A0A963WCA5-F1
#
_cell.length_a   1.000
_cell.length_b   1.000
_cell.length_c   1.000
_cell.angle_alpha   90.00
_cell.angle_beta   90.00
_cell.angle_gamma   90.00
#
_symmetry.space_group_name_H-M   'P 1'
#
loop_
_entity.id
_entity.type
_entity.pdbx_description
1 polymer ?
#
loop_
_entity_poly.entity_id
_entity_poly.type
_entity_poly.pdbx_seq_one_letter_code
_entity_poly.pdbx_strand_id
1 'polypeptide(L)' 'MTTAPTPSSPETLELGITRFIDAAPEKLFRAWTEPELMKQWFCPPPWKVVHAE' A
#
# COMPACT_ATOMS: atom_id res chain seq x y z
N MET A 1 14.02 15.56 10.79
CA MET A 1 14.07 16.30 9.51
C MET A 1 12.74 16.04 8.82
N THR A 2 11.88 17.06 8.73
CA THR A 2 10.56 16.94 8.11
C THR A 2 10.68 17.47 6.70
N THR A 3 10.65 16.59 5.70
CA THR A 3 10.67 17.00 4.30
C THR A 3 9.31 17.62 3.96
N ALA A 4 9.31 18.86 3.48
CA ALA A 4 8.10 19.54 3.01
C ALA A 4 7.55 18.86 1.74
N PRO A 5 6.23 18.82 1.53
CA PRO A 5 5.67 18.27 0.29
C PRO A 5 6.03 19.17 -0.89
N THR A 6 6.60 18.58 -1.94
CA THR A 6 6.85 19.23 -3.23
C THR A 6 5.52 19.70 -3.84
N PRO A 7 5.41 20.94 -4.35
CA PRO A 7 4.20 21.38 -5.03
C PRO A 7 4.00 20.59 -6.33
N SER A 8 2.84 19.94 -6.45
CA SER A 8 2.42 19.21 -7.66
C SER A 8 2.21 20.19 -8.81
N SER A 9 3.05 20.08 -9.85
CA SER A 9 2.81 20.76 -11.13
C SER A 9 1.62 20.08 -11.84
N PRO A 10 0.72 20.80 -12.53
CA PRO A 10 -0.43 20.21 -13.22
C PRO A 10 -0.07 19.22 -14.35
N GLU A 11 1.23 19.06 -14.66
CA GLU A 11 1.76 18.14 -15.67
C GLU A 11 2.03 16.72 -15.14
N THR A 12 1.91 16.48 -13.82
CA THR A 12 2.13 15.16 -13.21
C THR A 12 0.80 14.51 -12.84
N LEU A 13 0.37 13.50 -13.61
CA LEU A 13 -0.77 12.61 -13.27
C LEU A 13 -0.37 11.62 -12.16
N GLU A 14 0.01 12.16 -11.00
CA GLU A 14 0.48 11.38 -9.86
C GLU A 14 -0.61 11.22 -8.78
N LEU A 15 -0.84 9.99 -8.34
CA LEU A 15 -1.69 9.67 -7.19
C LEU A 15 -0.83 9.11 -6.06
N GLY A 16 -0.64 9.91 -5.01
CA GLY A 16 0.04 9.49 -3.78
C GLY A 16 -0.95 9.02 -2.71
N ILE A 17 -0.65 7.91 -2.03
CA ILE A 17 -1.41 7.42 -0.87
C ILE A 17 -0.46 7.20 0.30
N THR A 18 -0.68 7.92 1.41
CA THR A 18 0.06 7.74 2.67
C THR A 18 -0.86 7.18 3.74
N ARG A 19 -0.38 6.21 4.53
CA ARG A 19 -1.09 5.59 5.64
C ARG A 19 -0.17 5.43 6.84
N PHE A 20 -0.72 5.61 8.03
CA PHE A 20 -0.10 5.20 9.29
C PHE A 20 -0.68 3.86 9.69
N ILE A 21 0.18 2.86 9.90
CA ILE A 21 -0.23 1.50 10.26
C ILE A 21 0.54 1.12 11.51
N ASP A 22 -0.17 0.71 12.55
CA ASP A 22 0.40 0.23 13.81
C ASP A 22 0.86 -1.22 13.65
N ALA A 23 2.00 -1.39 12.97
CA ALA A 23 2.64 -2.67 12.74
C ALA A 23 4.16 -2.50 12.60
N ALA A 24 4.91 -3.51 13.02
CA ALA A 24 6.35 -3.57 12.77
C ALA A 24 6.63 -3.60 11.24
N PRO A 25 7.70 -2.93 10.76
CA PRO A 25 8.02 -2.87 9.33
C PRO A 25 8.12 -4.25 8.66
N GLU A 26 8.64 -5.25 9.37
CA GLU A 26 8.79 -6.61 8.85
C GLU A 26 7.42 -7.26 8.59
N LYS A 27 6.43 -7.01 9.46
CA LYS A 27 5.07 -7.51 9.27
C LYS A 27 4.39 -6.85 8.09
N LEU A 28 4.59 -5.53 7.91
CA LEU A 28 4.09 -4.81 6.74
C LEU A 28 4.71 -5.34 5.46
N PHE A 29 6.03 -5.51 5.43
CA PHE A 29 6.71 -6.06 4.26
C PHE A 29 6.14 -7.43 3.87
N ARG A 30 6.01 -8.35 4.84
CA ARG A 30 5.40 -9.67 4.62
C ARG A 30 3.98 -9.58 4.07
N ALA A 31 3.14 -8.68 4.59
CA ALA A 31 1.77 -8.49 4.09
C ALA A 31 1.71 -8.04 2.62
N TRP A 32 2.77 -7.40 2.11
CA TRP A 32 2.91 -6.94 0.74
C TRP A 32 3.69 -7.89 -0.19
N THR A 33 4.44 -8.85 0.36
CA THR A 33 5.31 -9.73 -0.46
C THR A 33 4.98 -11.21 -0.37
N GLU A 34 4.23 -11.66 0.65
CA GLU A 34 3.79 -13.05 0.76
C GLU A 34 2.41 -13.22 0.10
N PRO A 35 2.27 -14.03 -0.97
CA PRO A 35 1.00 -14.17 -1.70
C PRO A 35 -0.18 -14.60 -0.82
N GLU A 36 0.07 -15.51 0.13
CA GLU A 36 -0.96 -16.01 1.04
C GLU A 36 -1.46 -14.96 2.04
N LEU A 37 -0.64 -13.97 2.37
CA LEU A 37 -1.06 -12.83 3.19
C LEU A 37 -1.78 -11.78 2.35
N MET A 38 -1.28 -11.48 1.14
CA MET A 38 -1.88 -10.46 0.27
C MET A 38 -3.34 -10.76 -0.07
N LYS A 39 -3.68 -12.04 -0.31
CA LYS A 39 -5.04 -12.48 -0.62
C LYS A 39 -6.07 -12.14 0.46
N GLN A 40 -5.63 -11.92 1.70
CA GLN A 40 -6.51 -11.68 2.85
C GLN A 40 -6.99 -10.23 2.96
N TRP A 41 -6.25 -9.25 2.42
CA TRP A 41 -6.51 -7.84 2.72
C TRP A 41 -6.49 -6.91 1.49
N PHE A 42 -5.87 -7.31 0.38
CA PHE A 42 -5.66 -6.42 -0.77
C PHE A 42 -6.96 -6.01 -1.48
N CYS A 43 -7.98 -6.87 -1.45
CA CYS A 43 -9.27 -6.62 -2.10
C CYS A 43 -10.38 -6.44 -1.06
N PRO A 44 -11.18 -5.36 -1.13
CA PRO A 44 -12.28 -5.17 -0.20
C PRO A 44 -13.47 -6.09 -0.54
N PRO A 45 -14.24 -6.56 0.46
CA PRO A 45 -15.46 -7.32 0.23
C PRO A 45 -16.46 -6.58 -0.68
N PRO A 46 -17.25 -7.29 -1.51
CA PRO A 46 -17.33 -8.75 -1.64
C PRO A 46 -16.24 -9.36 -2.53
N TRP A 47 -15.35 -8.54 -3.07
CA TRP A 47 -14.31 -8.95 -4.00
C TRP A 47 -13.16 -9.65 -3.27
N LYS A 48 -12.40 -10.46 -4.02
CA LYS A 48 -11.31 -11.29 -3.49
C LYS A 48 -10.17 -11.38 -4.49
N VAL A 49 -8.96 -11.56 -3.97
CA VAL A 49 -7.80 -11.94 -4.79
C VAL A 49 -7.85 -13.44 -5.03
N VAL A 50 -8.03 -13.86 -6.28
CA VAL A 50 -8.09 -15.28 -6.66
C VAL A 50 -6.72 -15.89 -6.92
N HIS A 51 -5.72 -15.05 -7.22
CA HIS A 51 -4.35 -15.45 -7.50
C HIS A 51 -3.39 -14.31 -7.14
N ALA A 52 -2.22 -14.67 -6.61
CA ALA A 52 -1.10 -13.78 -6.29
C ALA A 52 0.19 -14.62 -6.39
N GLU A 53 1.28 -14.01 -6.85
CA GLU A 53 2.62 -14.60 -7.02
C GLU A 53 3.71 -13.63 -6.55
#